data_AF-A0A4Y9FYZ8-F1
#
_entry.id   AF-A0A4Y9FYZ8-F1
#
_cell.length_a   1.000
_cell.length_b   1.000
_cell.length_c   1.000
_cell.angle_alpha   90.00
_cell.angle_beta   90.00
_cell.angle_gamma   90.00
#
_symmetry.space_group_name_H-M   'P 1'
#
loop_
_entity.id
_entity.type
_entity.pdbx_description
1 polymer ?
#
loop_
_entity_poly.entity_id
_entity_poly.type
_entity_poly.pdbx_seq_one_letter_code
_entity_poly.pdbx_strand_id
1 'polypeptide(L)' 'MQLGTRWTAGSQPPASVPAELRETIAKVEEHLPEGPKPGWTLTWLEGRPIAELDTGVTVSLAPDGEAVVGHIDGMDDDER' A
#
# COMPACT_ATOMS: atom_id res chain seq x y z
N MET A 1 -19.17 8.04 6.35
CA MET A 1 -18.08 7.11 6.67
C MET A 1 -17.62 6.50 5.36
N GLN A 2 -16.56 7.02 4.75
CA GLN A 2 -16.12 6.52 3.44
C GLN A 2 -15.21 5.32 3.68
N LEU A 3 -15.76 4.12 3.46
CA LEU A 3 -15.05 2.86 3.53
C LEU A 3 -13.83 2.93 2.59
N GLY A 4 -12.64 2.63 3.11
CA GLY A 4 -11.46 2.42 2.27
C GLY A 4 -11.75 1.33 1.23
N THR A 5 -11.18 1.48 0.04
CA THR A 5 -11.38 0.47 -1.02
C THR A 5 -10.44 -0.69 -0.76
N ARG A 6 -10.94 -1.91 -0.56
CA ARG A 6 -10.12 -3.11 -0.31
C ARG A 6 -10.05 -4.02 -1.53
N TRP A 7 -8.89 -4.59 -1.83
CA TRP A 7 -8.71 -5.64 -2.84
C TRP A 7 -7.63 -6.64 -2.42
N THR A 8 -7.54 -7.79 -3.07
CA THR A 8 -6.52 -8.81 -2.77
C THR A 8 -5.25 -8.57 -3.57
N ALA A 9 -4.08 -8.78 -2.96
CA ALA A 9 -2.81 -8.70 -3.68
C ALA A 9 -2.76 -9.67 -4.87
N GLY A 10 -2.26 -9.20 -6.01
CA GLY A 10 -2.26 -9.92 -7.28
C GLY A 10 -3.59 -9.90 -8.04
N SER A 11 -4.64 -9.28 -7.49
CA SER A 11 -5.86 -8.95 -8.25
C SER A 11 -5.76 -7.59 -8.92
N GLN A 12 -6.61 -7.35 -9.92
CA GLN A 12 -6.66 -6.05 -10.60
C GLN A 12 -7.00 -4.92 -9.60
N PRO A 13 -6.14 -3.89 -9.45
CA PRO A 13 -6.43 -2.75 -8.59
C PRO A 13 -7.68 -1.99 -9.06
N PRO A 14 -8.53 -1.52 -8.14
CA PRO A 14 -9.73 -0.77 -8.49
C PRO A 14 -9.38 0.58 -9.12
N ALA A 15 -10.33 1.15 -9.88
CA ALA A 15 -10.12 2.41 -10.59
C ALA A 15 -9.73 3.59 -9.68
N SER A 16 -10.10 3.53 -8.39
CA SER A 16 -9.73 4.51 -7.37
C SER A 16 -8.23 4.55 -7.04
N VAL A 17 -7.46 3.50 -7.36
CA VAL A 17 -6.01 3.47 -7.16
C VAL A 17 -5.32 4.21 -8.31
N PRO A 18 -4.54 5.27 -8.06
CA PRO A 18 -3.82 5.99 -9.11
C PRO A 18 -2.78 5.12 -9.79
N ALA A 19 -2.50 5.38 -11.07
CA ALA A 19 -1.56 4.59 -11.87
C ALA A 19 -0.15 4.54 -11.26
N GLU A 20 0.32 5.65 -10.69
CA GLU A 20 1.63 5.77 -10.03
C GLU A 20 1.79 4.77 -8.87
N LEU A 21 0.73 4.56 -8.06
CA LEU A 21 0.76 3.55 -7.01
C LEU A 21 0.71 2.14 -7.59
N ARG A 22 -0.01 1.90 -8.70
CA ARG A 22 -0.17 0.56 -9.27
C ARG A 22 1.17 -0.06 -9.66
N GLU A 23 2.06 0.71 -10.25
CA GLU A 23 3.40 0.24 -10.62
C GLU A 23 4.21 -0.19 -9.39
N THR A 24 4.13 0.60 -8.31
CA THR A 24 4.84 0.30 -7.07
C THR A 24 4.20 -0.83 -6.28
N ILE A 25 2.87 -0.90 -6.25
CA ILE A 25 2.11 -2.02 -5.68
C ILE A 25 2.52 -3.32 -6.36
N ALA A 26 2.58 -3.37 -7.69
CA ALA A 26 3.00 -4.55 -8.42
C ALA A 26 4.41 -5.00 -8.01
N LYS A 27 5.37 -4.07 -7.88
CA LYS A 27 6.72 -4.36 -7.38
C LYS A 27 6.70 -4.94 -5.96
N VAL A 28 5.92 -4.36 -5.05
CA VAL A 28 5.75 -4.90 -3.69
C VAL A 28 5.19 -6.32 -3.75
N GLU A 29 4.22 -6.58 -4.62
CA GLU A 29 3.60 -7.89 -4.79
C GLU A 29 4.56 -8.96 -5.32
N GLU A 30 5.56 -8.58 -6.13
CA GLU A 30 6.64 -9.47 -6.59
C GLU A 30 7.54 -9.96 -5.44
N HIS A 31 7.64 -9.18 -4.36
CA HIS A 31 8.42 -9.53 -3.17
C HIS A 31 7.59 -10.28 -2.11
N LEU A 32 6.29 -10.50 -2.33
CA LEU A 32 5.47 -11.23 -1.38
C LEU A 32 5.79 -12.72 -1.36
N PRO A 33 5.80 -13.36 -0.18
CA PRO A 33 6.08 -14.78 -0.06
C PRO A 33 5.03 -15.62 -0.81
N GLU A 34 5.45 -16.83 -1.17
CA GLU A 34 4.59 -17.86 -1.75
C GLU A 34 3.56 -18.30 -0.68
N GLY A 35 2.26 -18.08 -0.93
CA GLY A 35 1.24 -18.35 0.08
C GLY A 35 -0.05 -17.52 -0.08
N PRO A 36 -0.87 -17.43 0.98
CA PRO A 36 -2.09 -16.64 0.95
C PRO A 36 -1.77 -15.17 0.66
N LYS A 37 -2.41 -14.61 -0.35
CA LYS A 37 -2.17 -13.23 -0.78
C LYS A 37 -2.83 -12.25 0.20
N PRO A 38 -2.07 -11.35 0.85
CA PRO A 38 -2.62 -10.35 1.77
C PRO A 38 -3.57 -9.38 1.05
N GLY A 39 -4.41 -8.68 1.81
CA GLY A 39 -5.32 -7.67 1.28
C GLY A 39 -4.71 -6.28 1.29
N TRP A 40 -4.92 -5.52 0.22
CA TRP A 40 -4.67 -4.09 0.15
C TRP A 40 -5.91 -3.30 0.59
N THR A 41 -5.68 -2.19 1.26
CA THR A 41 -6.70 -1.20 1.65
C THR A 41 -6.24 0.19 1.22
N LEU A 42 -7.00 0.81 0.31
CA LEU A 42 -6.78 2.21 -0.09
C LEU A 42 -7.53 3.14 0.87
N THR A 43 -6.77 4.04 1.47
CA THR A 43 -7.24 5.13 2.31
C THR A 43 -6.81 6.46 1.71
N TRP A 44 -7.59 7.51 1.96
CA TRP A 44 -7.24 8.87 1.55
C TRP A 44 -6.99 9.71 2.80
N LEU A 45 -5.74 10.08 3.05
CA LEU A 45 -5.36 10.94 4.16
C LEU A 45 -4.96 12.30 3.63
N GLU A 46 -5.64 13.36 4.10
CA GLU A 46 -5.39 14.75 3.67
C GLU A 46 -5.44 14.94 2.14
N GLY A 47 -6.26 14.13 1.45
CA GLY A 47 -6.38 14.12 -0.01
C GLY A 47 -5.31 13.31 -0.73
N ARG A 48 -4.45 12.60 -0.01
CA ARG A 48 -3.39 11.74 -0.57
C ARG A 48 -3.78 10.26 -0.49
N PRO A 49 -3.61 9.51 -1.59
CA PRO A 49 -3.88 8.08 -1.61
C PRO A 49 -2.78 7.31 -0.89
N ILE A 50 -3.17 6.41 0.01
CA ILE A 50 -2.30 5.51 0.75
C ILE A 50 -2.87 4.10 0.64
N ALA A 51 -2.16 3.20 -0.02
CA ALA A 51 -2.48 1.79 -0.08
C ALA A 51 -1.71 1.05 1.02
N GLU A 52 -2.43 0.48 1.98
CA GLU A 52 -1.87 -0.33 3.06
C GLU A 52 -2.09 -1.81 2.75
N LEU A 53 -1.06 -2.63 2.93
CA LEU A 53 -1.12 -4.07 2.84
C LEU A 53 -1.30 -4.65 4.26
N ASP A 54 -2.07 -5.73 4.36
CA ASP A 54 -2.33 -6.45 5.63
C ASP A 54 -1.05 -6.85 6.40
N THR A 55 0.09 -6.92 5.71
CA THR A 55 1.41 -7.22 6.29
C THR A 55 2.08 -6.01 6.96
N GLY A 56 1.50 -4.80 6.87
CA GLY A 56 2.09 -3.56 7.39
C GLY A 56 2.87 -2.74 6.36
N VAL A 57 2.98 -3.18 5.10
CA VAL A 57 3.59 -2.38 4.03
C VAL A 57 2.62 -1.29 3.59
N THR A 58 3.11 -0.08 3.33
CA THR A 58 2.32 1.03 2.79
C THR A 58 2.92 1.57 1.51
N VAL A 59 2.07 1.99 0.58
CA VAL A 59 2.46 2.66 -0.67
C VAL A 59 1.68 3.96 -0.77
N SER A 60 2.38 5.09 -0.86
CA SER A 60 1.76 6.42 -0.87
C SER A 60 2.42 7.34 -1.89
N LEU A 61 1.79 8.46 -2.21
CA LEU A 61 2.39 9.48 -3.08
C LEU A 61 3.17 10.52 -2.26
N ALA A 62 4.42 10.71 -2.65
CA ALA A 62 5.24 11.85 -2.27
C ALA A 62 4.63 13.15 -2.81
N PRO A 63 4.97 14.32 -2.23
CA PRO A 63 4.52 15.62 -2.74
C PRO A 63 4.94 15.92 -4.19
N ASP A 64 5.97 15.24 -4.69
CA ASP A 64 6.44 15.36 -6.09
C ASP A 64 5.65 14.46 -7.06
N GLY A 65 4.74 13.62 -6.55
CA GLY A 65 3.99 12.63 -7.35
C GLY A 65 4.65 11.25 -7.42
N GLU A 66 5.86 11.08 -6.87
CA GLU A 66 6.51 9.78 -6.85
C GLU A 66 5.85 8.83 -5.84
N ALA A 67 5.60 7.58 -6.25
CA ALA A 67 5.10 6.54 -5.34
C ALA A 67 6.23 5.99 -4.46
N VAL A 68 6.04 6.10 -3.14
CA VAL A 68 7.00 5.67 -2.13
C VAL A 68 6.45 4.49 -1.32
N VAL A 69 7.34 3.54 -1.00
CA VAL A 69 7.04 2.39 -0.14
C VAL A 69 7.50 2.70 1.28
N GLY A 70 6.63 2.48 2.25
CA GLY A 70 6.90 2.56 3.68
C GLY A 70 6.43 1.31 4.41
N HIS A 71 6.64 1.28 5.73
CA HIS A 71 6.16 0.22 6.60
C HIS A 71 5.60 0.85 7.87
N ILE A 72 4.41 0.46 8.31
CA ILE A 72 3.79 0.94 9.54
C ILE A 72 4.29 0.16 10.78
N ASP A 73 5.55 -0.28 10.76
CA ASP A 73 6.05 -1.06 11.89
C ASP A 73 5.99 -0.23 13.18
N GLY A 74 5.27 -0.77 14.16
CA GLY A 74 5.07 -0.18 15.47
C GLY A 74 6.25 -0.42 16.44
N MET A 75 7.42 -0.81 15.95
CA MET A 75 8.63 -0.91 16.76
C MET A 75 9.74 -0.11 16.09
N ASP A 76 9.86 1.15 16.53
CA ASP A 76 11.16 1.80 16.61
C ASP A 76 12.09 0.82 17.36
N ASP A 77 13.02 0.21 16.63
CA ASP A 77 14.12 -0.58 17.21
C ASP A 77 15.07 0.41 17.91
N ASP A 78 14.61 1.00 19.03
CA ASP A 78 15.45 1.67 20.02
C ASP A 78 15.74 0.69 21.15
N GLU A 79 16.57 -0.32 20.87
CA GLU A 79 17.42 -0.95 21.90
C GLU A 79 18.83 -1.19 21.34
N ARG A 80 19.61 -0.10 21.42
CA ARG A 80 21.08 0.01 21.53
C ARG A 80 21.96 -1.24 21.44
#